data_AF-A0A0P9CMK9-F1
#
_entry.id   AF-A0A0P9CMK9-F1
#
_cell.length_a   1.000
_cell.length_b   1.000
_cell.length_c   1.000
_cell.angle_alpha   90.00
_cell.angle_beta   90.00
_cell.angle_gamma   90.00
#
_symmetry.space_group_name_H-M   'P 1'
#
loop_
_entity.id
_entity.type
_entity.pdbx_description
1 polymer ?
#
loop_
_entity_poly.entity_id
_entity_poly.type
_entity_poly.pdbx_seq_one_letter_code
_entity_poly.pdbx_strand_id
1 'polypeptide(L)'
;MNLRTALANIHRDPQWWRKILIGGALMLTIIGYPWGAGLVMESLEATRKGFPTPLPAWREWGNRYVIGLFAVLIDMLFFGLPIFGGGLLFLCLGLALLGAGGAM
;
A
#
# COMPACT_ATOMS: atom_id res chain seq x y z
N MET A 1 -10.32 -16.78 7.39
CA MET A 1 -10.59 -17.06 5.96
C MET A 1 -9.53 -18.03 5.46
N ASN A 2 -9.90 -19.08 4.72
CA ASN A 2 -8.94 -20.00 4.12
C ASN A 2 -8.45 -19.48 2.76
N LEU A 3 -7.19 -19.77 2.39
CA LEU A 3 -6.59 -19.32 1.13
C LEU A 3 -7.42 -19.71 -0.10
N ARG A 4 -7.98 -20.93 -0.09
CA ARG A 4 -8.87 -21.45 -1.14
C ARG A 4 -10.10 -20.58 -1.34
N THR A 5 -10.70 -20.09 -0.26
CA THR A 5 -11.88 -19.23 -0.30
C THR A 5 -11.53 -17.85 -0.88
N ALA A 6 -10.35 -17.32 -0.56
CA ALA A 6 -9.88 -16.05 -1.11
C ALA A 6 -9.61 -16.13 -2.62
N LEU A 7 -8.93 -17.18 -3.10
CA LEU A 7 -8.70 -17.41 -4.53
C LEU A 7 -10.01 -17.62 -5.32
N ALA A 8 -10.99 -18.28 -4.73
CA ALA A 8 -12.31 -18.43 -5.34
C ALA A 8 -13.03 -17.08 -5.49
N ASN A 9 -12.85 -16.15 -4.54
CA ASN A 9 -13.47 -14.82 -4.62
C ASN A 9 -12.91 -13.97 -5.77
N ILE A 10 -11.62 -14.08 -6.07
CA ILE A 10 -10.98 -13.40 -7.22
C ILE A 10 -11.63 -13.81 -8.54
N HIS A 11 -11.92 -15.10 -8.70
CA HIS A 11 -12.51 -15.65 -9.93
C HIS A 11 -14.03 -15.47 -10.03
N ARG A 12 -14.71 -15.10 -8.93
CA ARG A 12 -16.17 -14.87 -8.92
C ARG A 12 -16.57 -13.52 -9.52
N ASP A 13 -15.69 -12.52 -9.51
CA ASP A 13 -15.98 -11.19 -10.07
C ASP A 13 -15.38 -11.07 -11.49
N PRO A 14 -16.19 -11.05 -12.56
CA PRO A 14 -15.71 -10.98 -13.93
C PRO A 14 -15.00 -9.65 -14.25
N GLN A 15 -15.26 -8.60 -13.47
CA GLN A 15 -14.61 -7.30 -13.63
C GLN A 15 -13.33 -7.16 -12.80
N TRP A 16 -12.96 -8.18 -12.02
CA TRP A 16 -11.84 -8.11 -11.08
C TRP A 16 -10.53 -7.79 -11.77
N TRP A 17 -10.16 -8.59 -12.78
CA TRP A 17 -8.94 -8.41 -13.53
C TRP A 17 -8.87 -7.05 -14.22
N ARG A 18 -9.98 -6.58 -14.81
CA ARG A 18 -10.03 -5.28 -15.47
C ARG A 18 -9.80 -4.14 -14.46
N LYS A 19 -10.48 -4.17 -13.32
CA LYS A 19 -10.34 -3.14 -12.28
C LYS A 19 -8.94 -3.14 -11.67
N ILE A 20 -8.35 -4.31 -11.45
CA ILE A 20 -7.00 -4.41 -10.88
C ILE A 20 -5.90 -4.06 -11.87
N LEU A 21 -6.03 -4.43 -13.13
CA LEU A 21 -5.05 -4.03 -14.15
C LEU A 21 -5.01 -2.51 -14.33
N ILE A 22 -6.19 -1.87 -14.44
CA ILE A 22 -6.25 -0.41 -14.62
C ILE A 22 -5.87 0.30 -13.31
N GLY A 23 -6.36 -0.18 -12.15
CA GLY A 23 -6.01 0.39 -10.86
C GLY A 23 -4.53 0.23 -10.50
N GLY A 24 -3.94 -0.92 -10.83
CA GLY A 24 -2.52 -1.20 -10.68
C GLY A 24 -1.67 -0.35 -11.61
N ALA A 25 -2.07 -0.18 -12.88
CA ALA A 25 -1.41 0.74 -13.80
C ALA A 25 -1.43 2.19 -13.29
N LEU A 26 -2.55 2.63 -12.69
CA LEU A 26 -2.64 3.92 -12.01
C LEU A 26 -1.68 4.02 -10.82
N MET A 27 -1.59 2.97 -9.99
CA MET A 27 -0.68 2.95 -8.83
C MET A 27 0.81 3.03 -9.19
N LEU A 28 1.20 2.63 -10.40
CA LEU A 28 2.59 2.79 -10.86
C LEU A 28 2.98 4.27 -11.05
N THR A 29 2.00 5.16 -11.15
CA THR A 29 2.24 6.60 -11.24
C THR A 29 2.25 7.22 -9.84
N ILE A 30 3.10 8.22 -9.63
CA ILE A 30 3.19 8.95 -8.35
C ILE A 30 1.82 9.56 -7.98
N ILE A 31 1.09 10.08 -8.97
CA ILE A 31 -0.21 10.72 -8.76
C ILE A 31 -1.32 9.67 -8.57
N GLY A 32 -1.27 8.52 -9.24
CA GLY A 32 -2.28 7.48 -9.09
C GLY A 32 -2.06 6.54 -7.90
N TYR A 33 -0.89 6.60 -7.25
CA TYR A 33 -0.57 5.80 -6.07
C TYR A 33 -1.53 6.03 -4.89
N PRO A 34 -1.81 7.27 -4.45
CA PRO A 34 -2.80 7.52 -3.40
C PRO A 34 -4.19 7.00 -3.79
N TRP A 35 -4.59 7.18 -5.05
CA TRP A 35 -5.90 6.71 -5.50
C TRP A 35 -6.06 5.19 -5.35
N GLY A 36 -5.05 4.42 -5.74
CA GLY A 36 -5.10 2.97 -5.58
C GLY A 36 -4.98 2.53 -4.12
N ALA A 37 -4.26 3.27 -3.27
CA ALA A 37 -4.22 3.01 -1.83
C ALA A 37 -5.62 3.17 -1.21
N GLY A 38 -6.38 4.17 -1.68
CA GLY A 38 -7.79 4.33 -1.32
C GLY A 38 -8.66 3.16 -1.76
N LEU A 39 -8.44 2.61 -2.97
CA LEU A 39 -9.15 1.42 -3.45
C LEU A 39 -8.86 0.20 -2.57
N VAL A 40 -7.61 0.03 -2.13
CA VAL A 40 -7.22 -1.03 -1.20
C VAL A 40 -7.94 -0.86 0.13
N MET A 41 -7.96 0.34 0.71
CA MET A 41 -8.64 0.59 1.99
C MET A 41 -10.16 0.33 1.91
N GLU A 42 -10.81 0.74 0.82
CA GLU A 42 -12.23 0.47 0.64
C GLU A 42 -12.51 -1.03 0.47
N SER A 43 -11.61 -1.77 -0.21
CA SER A 43 -11.71 -3.23 -0.34
C SER A 43 -11.50 -3.95 1.00
N LEU A 44 -10.59 -3.45 1.85
CA LEU A 44 -10.36 -3.96 3.19
C LEU A 44 -11.58 -3.73 4.08
N GLU A 45 -12.17 -2.54 4.00
CA GLU A 45 -13.36 -2.21 4.77
C GLU A 45 -14.59 -3.04 4.32
N ALA A 46 -14.78 -3.23 3.02
CA ALA A 46 -15.83 -4.09 2.48
C ALA A 46 -15.66 -5.55 2.93
N THR A 47 -14.42 -6.05 2.90
CA THR A 47 -14.08 -7.39 3.41
C THR A 47 -14.36 -7.50 4.91
N ARG A 48 -14.05 -6.45 5.70
CA ARG A 48 -14.33 -6.39 7.13
C ARG A 48 -15.83 -6.39 7.43
N LYS A 49 -16.65 -5.80 6.56
CA LYS A 49 -18.13 -5.80 6.64
C LYS A 49 -18.75 -7.11 6.17
N GLY A 50 -17.95 -8.10 5.74
CA GLY A 50 -18.44 -9.39 5.26
C GLY A 50 -18.78 -9.44 3.77
N PHE A 51 -18.47 -8.37 3.02
CA PHE A 51 -18.71 -8.27 1.58
C PHE A 51 -17.36 -8.26 0.81
N PRO A 52 -16.70 -9.42 0.64
CA PRO A 52 -15.43 -9.51 -0.07
C PRO A 52 -15.54 -9.29 -1.58
N THR A 53 -16.75 -9.38 -2.14
CA THR A 53 -17.06 -9.17 -3.55
C THR A 53 -18.42 -8.49 -3.69
N PRO A 54 -18.64 -7.64 -4.71
CA PRO A 54 -17.73 -7.26 -5.80
C PRO A 54 -16.71 -6.16 -5.41
N LEU A 55 -15.68 -5.96 -6.24
CA LEU A 55 -14.73 -4.84 -6.06
C LEU A 55 -15.46 -3.48 -6.07
N PRO A 56 -15.09 -2.54 -5.17
CA PRO A 56 -15.83 -1.31 -4.99
C PRO A 56 -15.91 -0.47 -6.28
N ALA A 57 -17.06 0.17 -6.47
CA ALA A 57 -17.38 0.91 -7.69
C ALA A 57 -16.45 2.12 -7.89
N TRP A 58 -16.19 2.48 -9.15
CA TRP A 58 -15.32 3.60 -9.53
C TRP A 58 -16.13 4.90 -9.68
N ARG A 59 -16.95 5.24 -8.68
CA ARG A 59 -17.84 6.42 -8.74
C ARG A 59 -17.29 7.61 -7.96
N GLU A 60 -16.66 7.39 -6.82
CA GLU A 60 -16.26 8.45 -5.88
C GLU A 60 -14.75 8.67 -5.86
N TRP A 61 -14.20 9.14 -6.98
CA TRP A 61 -12.75 9.28 -7.18
C TRP A 61 -12.08 10.24 -6.19
N GLY A 62 -12.72 11.39 -5.92
CA GLY A 62 -12.18 12.41 -5.02
C GLY A 62 -12.10 11.92 -3.57
N ASN A 63 -13.20 11.38 -3.03
CA ASN A 63 -13.22 10.87 -1.66
C ASN A 63 -12.21 9.72 -1.48
N ARG A 64 -12.16 8.80 -2.46
CA ARG A 64 -11.17 7.71 -2.47
C ARG A 64 -9.74 8.23 -2.49
N TYR A 65 -9.46 9.27 -3.28
CA TYR A 65 -8.13 9.88 -3.33
C TYR A 65 -7.72 10.45 -1.97
N VAL A 66 -8.63 11.13 -1.27
CA VAL A 66 -8.37 11.71 0.06
C VAL A 66 -8.10 10.61 1.08
N ILE A 67 -8.93 9.56 1.12
CA ILE A 67 -8.72 8.39 2.00
C ILE A 67 -7.36 7.75 1.72
N GLY A 68 -7.03 7.57 0.44
CA GLY A 68 -5.76 7.02 0.00
C GLY A 68 -4.57 7.90 0.34
N LEU A 69 -4.70 9.22 0.22
CA LEU A 69 -3.66 10.17 0.62
C LEU A 69 -3.38 10.07 2.12
N PHE A 70 -4.42 9.95 2.95
CA PHE A 70 -4.25 9.70 4.38
C PHE A 70 -3.58 8.35 4.66
N ALA A 71 -3.96 7.29 3.93
CA ALA A 71 -3.31 5.98 4.07
C ALA A 71 -1.81 6.07 3.72
N VAL A 72 -1.45 6.73 2.63
CA VAL A 72 -0.05 6.95 2.22
C VAL A 72 0.72 7.79 3.23
N LEU A 73 0.10 8.84 3.79
CA LEU A 73 0.70 9.66 4.84
C LEU A 73 0.97 8.85 6.11
N ILE A 74 0.02 8.00 6.53
CA ILE A 74 0.18 7.10 7.67
C ILE A 74 1.31 6.11 7.39
N ASP A 75 1.34 5.49 6.22
CA ASP A 75 2.41 4.56 5.85
C ASP A 75 3.77 5.25 5.80
N MET A 76 3.84 6.47 5.28
CA MET A 76 5.09 7.25 5.25
C MET A 76 5.55 7.61 6.66
N LEU A 77 4.64 7.94 7.57
CA LEU A 77 4.99 8.29 8.94
C LEU A 77 5.36 7.06 9.78
N PHE A 78 4.64 5.95 9.64
CA PHE A 78 4.84 4.75 10.46
C PHE A 78 5.88 3.80 9.91
N PHE A 79 6.04 3.68 8.59
CA PHE A 79 7.06 2.84 7.97
C PHE A 79 8.22 3.67 7.42
N GLY A 80 7.94 4.80 6.77
CA GLY A 80 9.00 5.66 6.24
C GLY A 80 9.91 6.20 7.33
N LEU A 81 9.36 6.79 8.40
CA LEU A 81 10.15 7.39 9.47
C LEU A 81 11.10 6.41 10.18
N PRO A 82 10.70 5.19 10.62
CA PRO A 82 11.64 4.24 11.20
C PRO A 82 12.63 3.67 10.18
N ILE A 83 12.26 3.52 8.91
CA ILE A 83 13.21 3.11 7.87
C ILE A 83 14.29 4.19 7.69
N PHE A 84 13.91 5.45 7.59
CA PHE A 84 14.86 6.57 7.47
C PHE A 84 15.70 6.75 8.74
N GLY A 85 15.06 6.73 9.91
CA GLY A 85 15.75 6.87 11.19
C GLY A 85 16.71 5.70 11.46
N GLY A 86 16.24 4.47 11.28
CA GLY A 86 17.07 3.26 11.37
C GLY A 86 18.20 3.27 10.34
N GLY A 87 17.92 3.64 9.09
CA GLY A 87 18.92 3.76 8.04
C GLY A 87 19.99 4.80 8.35
N LEU A 88 19.63 5.96 8.89
CA LEU A 88 20.56 7.00 9.31
C LEU A 88 21.45 6.52 10.47
N LEU A 89 20.85 5.87 11.48
CA LEU A 89 21.61 5.28 12.59
C LEU A 89 22.58 4.21 12.09
N PHE A 90 22.14 3.35 11.17
CA PHE A 90 22.98 2.30 10.59
C PHE A 90 24.12 2.88 9.75
N LEU A 91 23.85 3.94 8.98
CA LEU A 91 24.86 4.68 8.22
C LEU A 91 25.90 5.31 9.16
N CYS A 92 25.46 6.02 10.20
CA CYS A 92 26.34 6.63 11.19
C CYS A 92 27.19 5.58 11.91
N LEU A 93 26.61 4.46 12.33
CA LEU A 93 27.31 3.35 12.96
C LEU A 93 28.34 2.74 12.00
N GLY A 94 27.97 2.50 10.74
CA GLY A 94 28.87 1.97 9.72
C GLY A 94 30.06 2.89 9.46
N LEU A 95 29.83 4.20 9.33
CA LEU A 95 30.89 5.19 9.16
C LEU A 95 31.80 5.27 10.39
N ALA A 96 31.23 5.22 11.60
CA ALA A 96 32.02 5.23 12.84
C ALA A 96 32.91 3.99 12.98
N LEU A 97 32.39 2.80 12.65
CA LEU A 97 33.17 1.55 12.68
C LEU A 97 34.28 1.53 11.62
N LEU A 98 33.99 2.01 10.40
CA LEU A 98 34.99 2.12 9.34
C LEU A 98 36.08 3.15 9.68
N GLY A 99 35.70 4.28 10.27
CA GLY A 99 36.64 5.31 10.74
C GLY A 99 37.50 4.85 11.90
N ALA A 100 36.95 4.08 12.84
CA ALA A 100 37.70 3.52 13.96
C ALA A 100 38.69 2.42 13.53
N GLY A 101 38.35 1.63 12.51
CA GLY A 101 39.24 0.61 11.94
C GLY A 101 40.39 1.17 11.09
N GLY A 102 40.30 2.42 10.61
CA GLY A 102 41.37 3.11 9.89
C GLY A 102 42.36 3.87 10.79
N ALA A 103 42.10 3.93 12.11
CA ALA A 103 42.92 4.62 13.10
C ALA A 103 43.80 3.67 13.95
N MET A 104 43.84 2.38 13.60
CA MET A 104 44.73 1.36 14.17
C MET A 104 45.86 1.00 13.21
#